data_AF-A0A523APC9-F1
#
_entry.id   AF-A0A523APC9-F1
#
_cell.length_a   1.000
_cell.length_b   1.000
_cell.length_c   1.000
_cell.angle_alpha   90.00
_cell.angle_beta   90.00
_cell.angle_gamma   90.00
#
_symmetry.space_group_name_H-M   'P 1'
#
loop_
_entity.id
_entity.type
_entity.pdbx_description
1 polymer ?
#
loop_
_entity_poly.entity_id
_entity_poly.type
_entity_poly.pdbx_seq_one_letter_code
_entity_poly.pdbx_strand_id
1 'polypeptide(L)'
;MNERGLVDLFAAMNSLSGPSYECRYYPCHFEDQDCSICFCIFYPCLIYRFGEIVTSSSGMPVWSCKNCHWIHKRENVEEVVTYFSAFPRQVLVEADWRFFSKAFQEILFGKELGYEVGRAYNLMPANFYGFSCRDSDEKAFLAVKIGEEFLGVREVRDFENLGEEVLIPLKSGGILRGFDGKRCVECEL
;
A
#
# COMPACT_ATOMS: atom_id res chain seq x y z
N MET A 1 -10.64 -5.42 1.03
CA MET A 1 -9.85 -5.94 -0.12
C MET A 1 -10.47 -5.40 -1.39
N ASN A 2 -9.67 -5.04 -2.40
CA ASN A 2 -10.21 -4.57 -3.69
C ASN A 2 -10.64 -5.75 -4.57
N GLU A 3 -11.94 -6.10 -4.53
CA GLU A 3 -12.50 -7.24 -5.28
C GLU A 3 -12.19 -7.19 -6.77
N ARG A 4 -12.22 -5.99 -7.38
CA ARG A 4 -11.91 -5.82 -8.81
C ARG A 4 -10.46 -6.18 -9.11
N GLY A 5 -9.55 -5.81 -8.24
CA GLY A 5 -8.15 -6.20 -8.38
C GLY A 5 -7.96 -7.72 -8.32
N LEU A 6 -8.72 -8.41 -7.47
CA LEU A 6 -8.64 -9.87 -7.37
C LEU A 6 -9.13 -10.55 -8.65
N VAL A 7 -10.19 -10.01 -9.27
CA VAL A 7 -10.67 -10.48 -10.59
C VAL A 7 -9.59 -10.30 -11.65
N ASP A 8 -8.96 -9.12 -11.71
CA ASP A 8 -7.87 -8.85 -12.66
C ASP A 8 -6.69 -9.78 -12.43
N LEU A 9 -6.28 -10.00 -11.17
CA LEU A 9 -5.22 -10.95 -10.82
C LEU A 9 -5.53 -12.36 -11.32
N PHE A 10 -6.75 -12.86 -11.11
CA PHE A 10 -7.13 -14.19 -11.58
C PHE A 10 -7.16 -14.29 -13.12
N ALA A 11 -7.55 -13.23 -13.82
CA ALA A 11 -7.45 -13.17 -15.27
C ALA A 11 -5.97 -13.22 -15.70
N ALA A 12 -5.12 -12.38 -15.09
CA ALA A 12 -3.69 -12.27 -15.35
C ALA A 12 -2.93 -13.58 -15.10
N MET A 13 -3.33 -14.37 -14.09
CA MET A 13 -2.79 -15.72 -13.84
C MET A 13 -3.00 -16.70 -15.02
N ASN A 14 -4.05 -16.50 -15.83
CA ASN A 14 -4.26 -17.35 -17.01
C ASN A 14 -3.55 -16.77 -18.23
N SER A 15 -3.59 -15.44 -18.40
CA SER A 15 -2.90 -14.74 -19.48
C SER A 15 -2.77 -13.26 -19.16
N LEU A 16 -1.59 -12.71 -19.42
CA LEU A 16 -1.31 -11.27 -19.30
C LEU A 16 -1.84 -10.56 -20.55
N SER A 17 -2.70 -9.57 -20.36
CA SER A 17 -3.34 -8.82 -21.45
C SER A 17 -2.45 -7.69 -21.98
N GLY A 18 -1.54 -7.17 -21.16
CA GLY A 18 -0.69 -6.04 -21.52
C GLY A 18 -1.46 -4.72 -21.61
N PRO A 19 -1.05 -3.79 -22.50
CA PRO A 19 -1.73 -2.51 -22.67
C PRO A 19 -3.14 -2.66 -23.27
N SER A 20 -4.08 -1.85 -22.77
CA SER A 20 -5.46 -1.82 -23.25
C SER A 20 -5.75 -0.54 -24.03
N TYR A 21 -5.24 -0.44 -25.27
CA TYR A 21 -5.35 0.76 -26.11
C TYR A 21 -6.80 1.19 -26.43
N GLU A 22 -7.76 0.26 -26.43
CA GLU A 22 -9.18 0.54 -26.67
C GLU A 22 -9.92 1.07 -25.42
N CYS A 23 -9.26 1.12 -24.26
CA CYS A 23 -9.87 1.62 -23.04
C CYS A 23 -10.03 3.14 -23.11
N ARG A 24 -11.24 3.66 -22.84
CA ARG A 24 -11.54 5.10 -22.80
C ARG A 24 -10.71 5.91 -21.78
N TYR A 25 -10.05 5.22 -20.86
CA TYR A 25 -9.19 5.82 -19.83
C TYR A 25 -7.70 5.66 -20.15
N TYR A 26 -7.34 5.11 -21.32
CA TYR A 26 -5.95 4.88 -21.70
C TYR A 26 -5.29 6.15 -22.29
N PRO A 27 -4.03 6.46 -21.91
CA PRO A 27 -3.32 5.93 -20.75
C PRO A 27 -3.89 6.53 -19.45
N CYS A 28 -4.02 5.72 -18.39
CA CYS A 28 -4.49 6.22 -17.10
C CYS A 28 -3.34 6.73 -16.22
N HIS A 29 -2.14 6.16 -16.41
CA HIS A 29 -0.93 6.45 -15.65
C HIS A 29 0.22 6.84 -16.60
N PHE A 30 0.52 6.02 -17.61
CA PHE A 30 1.56 6.31 -18.61
C PHE A 30 1.35 5.50 -19.90
N GLU A 31 2.01 5.92 -20.98
CA GLU A 31 1.98 5.24 -22.28
C GLU A 31 2.61 3.83 -22.18
N ASP A 32 1.99 2.85 -22.82
CA ASP A 32 2.35 1.42 -22.79
C ASP A 32 2.28 0.77 -21.41
N GLN A 33 1.49 1.34 -20.50
CA GLN A 33 1.16 0.71 -19.22
C GLN A 33 0.55 -0.69 -19.40
N ASP A 34 0.94 -1.62 -18.54
CA ASP A 34 0.31 -2.93 -18.44
C ASP A 34 -1.00 -2.82 -17.65
N CYS A 35 -2.11 -3.25 -18.27
CA CYS A 35 -3.45 -3.21 -17.70
C CYS A 35 -3.94 -4.59 -17.24
N SER A 36 -3.08 -5.61 -17.18
CA SER A 36 -3.44 -6.96 -16.73
C SER A 36 -3.90 -6.98 -15.27
N ILE A 37 -3.37 -6.06 -14.46
CA ILE A 37 -3.84 -5.75 -13.10
C ILE A 37 -4.25 -4.27 -13.08
N CYS A 38 -5.35 -3.95 -13.77
CA CYS A 38 -5.82 -2.57 -13.90
C CYS A 38 -6.25 -1.98 -12.55
N PHE A 39 -6.92 -2.78 -11.73
CA PHE A 39 -7.25 -2.43 -10.35
C PHE A 39 -6.18 -3.00 -9.41
N CYS A 40 -5.50 -2.11 -8.68
CA CYS A 40 -4.46 -2.54 -7.75
C CYS A 40 -5.02 -3.38 -6.60
N ILE A 41 -4.56 -4.63 -6.50
CA ILE A 41 -4.89 -5.56 -5.40
C ILE A 41 -4.37 -5.11 -4.04
N PHE A 42 -3.33 -4.27 -4.03
CA PHE A 42 -2.71 -3.76 -2.81
C PHE A 42 -3.40 -2.49 -2.30
N TYR A 43 -4.44 -1.99 -2.97
CA TYR A 43 -5.08 -0.74 -2.57
C TYR A 43 -5.93 -0.91 -1.28
N PRO A 44 -5.80 0.00 -0.29
CA PRO A 44 -4.77 1.03 -0.17
C PRO A 44 -3.46 0.42 0.37
N CYS A 45 -2.32 0.67 -0.28
CA CYS A 45 -1.07 0.04 0.15
C CYS A 45 -0.45 0.75 1.36
N LEU A 46 -0.79 2.03 1.54
CA LEU A 46 -0.31 2.89 2.63
C LEU A 46 1.22 3.00 2.72
N ILE A 47 1.90 2.90 1.58
CA ILE A 47 3.35 3.14 1.45
C ILE A 47 3.55 4.41 0.60
N TYR A 48 4.14 5.45 1.19
CA TYR A 48 4.19 6.81 0.61
C TYR A 48 4.96 6.93 -0.71
N ARG A 49 5.85 5.99 -1.04
CA ARG A 49 6.49 5.92 -2.36
C ARG A 49 5.54 5.53 -3.50
N PHE A 50 4.33 5.05 -3.17
CA PHE A 50 3.32 4.58 -4.13
C PHE A 50 1.96 5.30 -3.98
N GLY A 51 1.90 6.36 -3.19
CA GLY A 51 0.68 7.10 -2.97
C GLY A 51 0.75 8.02 -1.77
N GLU A 52 -0.36 8.67 -1.45
CA GLU A 52 -0.44 9.56 -0.30
C GLU A 52 -1.87 9.71 0.18
N ILE A 53 -2.05 10.17 1.42
CA ILE A 53 -3.38 10.57 1.89
C ILE A 53 -3.67 11.96 1.32
N VAL A 54 -4.82 12.10 0.65
CA VAL A 54 -5.35 13.36 0.14
C VAL A 54 -6.75 13.60 0.66
N THR A 55 -7.20 14.85 0.62
CA THR A 55 -8.60 15.18 0.87
C THR A 55 -9.42 14.97 -0.41
N SER A 56 -10.46 14.15 -0.34
CA SER A 56 -11.41 13.92 -1.43
C SER A 56 -12.24 15.18 -1.72
N SER A 57 -12.98 15.17 -2.83
CA SER A 57 -13.94 16.24 -3.16
C SER A 57 -15.04 16.43 -2.12
N SER A 58 -15.35 15.39 -1.32
CA SER A 58 -16.31 15.46 -0.21
C SER A 58 -15.69 15.92 1.11
N GLY A 59 -14.39 16.26 1.13
CA GLY A 59 -13.69 16.70 2.34
C GLY A 59 -13.16 15.56 3.21
N MET A 60 -13.28 14.30 2.77
CA MET A 60 -12.85 13.14 3.55
C MET A 60 -11.44 12.69 3.15
N PRO A 61 -10.59 12.28 4.10
CA PRO A 61 -9.27 11.73 3.78
C PRO A 61 -9.41 10.41 3.02
N VAL A 62 -8.62 10.24 1.96
CA VAL A 62 -8.55 9.01 1.15
C VAL A 62 -7.11 8.72 0.75
N TRP A 63 -6.77 7.44 0.55
CA TRP A 63 -5.49 7.07 -0.04
C TRP A 63 -5.54 7.27 -1.56
N SER A 64 -4.64 8.07 -2.11
CA SER A 64 -4.52 8.30 -3.54
C SER A 64 -3.23 7.68 -4.08
N CYS A 65 -3.38 6.75 -5.01
CA CYS A 65 -2.27 6.15 -5.75
C CYS A 65 -2.18 6.69 -7.19
N LYS A 66 -2.75 7.86 -7.47
CA LYS A 66 -2.87 8.42 -8.84
C LYS A 66 -1.53 8.53 -9.59
N ASN A 67 -0.45 8.78 -8.86
CA ASN A 67 0.92 8.93 -9.39
C ASN A 67 1.74 7.63 -9.29
N CYS A 68 1.12 6.51 -8.92
CA CYS A 68 1.79 5.23 -8.82
C CYS A 68 1.82 4.55 -10.18
N HIS A 69 3.02 4.25 -10.68
CA HIS A 69 3.20 3.50 -11.92
C HIS A 69 3.60 2.04 -11.67
N TRP A 70 3.90 1.67 -10.41
CA TRP A 70 4.58 0.42 -10.08
C TRP A 70 3.80 -0.81 -10.58
N ILE A 71 2.51 -0.93 -10.24
CA ILE A 71 1.70 -2.10 -10.62
C ILE A 71 1.40 -2.17 -12.13
N HIS A 72 1.71 -1.11 -12.87
CA HIS A 72 1.47 -1.01 -14.31
C HIS A 72 2.73 -1.24 -15.15
N LYS A 73 3.87 -1.51 -14.52
CA LYS A 73 5.06 -1.96 -15.22
C LYS A 73 4.99 -3.47 -15.44
N ARG A 74 5.30 -3.91 -16.67
CA ARG A 74 5.18 -5.31 -17.09
C ARG A 74 5.90 -6.26 -16.14
N GLU A 75 7.13 -5.93 -15.76
CA GLU A 75 7.96 -6.73 -14.89
C GLU A 75 7.34 -6.93 -13.49
N ASN A 76 6.69 -5.89 -12.95
CA ASN A 76 6.05 -5.97 -11.63
C ASN A 76 4.73 -6.76 -11.70
N VAL A 77 3.98 -6.66 -12.80
CA VAL A 77 2.79 -7.50 -13.03
C VAL A 77 3.17 -8.98 -13.05
N GLU A 78 4.23 -9.33 -13.78
CA GLU A 78 4.74 -10.70 -13.85
C GLU A 78 5.17 -11.23 -12.48
N GLU A 79 5.87 -10.41 -11.71
CA GLU A 79 6.29 -10.76 -10.34
C GLU A 79 5.08 -10.99 -9.42
N VAL A 80 4.10 -10.10 -9.46
CA VAL A 80 2.86 -10.22 -8.68
C VAL A 80 2.08 -11.48 -9.05
N VAL A 81 1.91 -11.76 -10.34
CA VAL A 81 1.22 -12.97 -10.81
C VAL A 81 1.99 -14.22 -10.39
N THR A 82 3.31 -14.22 -10.53
CA THR A 82 4.15 -15.34 -10.12
C THR A 82 4.02 -15.61 -8.62
N TYR A 83 4.12 -14.56 -7.80
CA TYR A 83 3.98 -14.67 -6.35
C TYR A 83 2.62 -15.27 -5.95
N PHE A 84 1.53 -14.72 -6.48
CA PHE A 84 0.19 -15.17 -6.09
C PHE A 84 -0.22 -16.51 -6.72
N SER A 85 0.43 -16.95 -7.79
CA SER A 85 0.16 -18.26 -8.41
C SER A 85 0.53 -19.44 -7.50
N ALA A 86 1.35 -19.19 -6.47
CA ALA A 86 1.67 -20.18 -5.44
C ALA A 86 0.51 -20.43 -4.46
N PHE A 87 -0.53 -19.59 -4.46
CA PHE A 87 -1.64 -19.68 -3.51
C PHE A 87 -2.90 -20.23 -4.19
N PRO A 88 -3.66 -21.12 -3.51
CA PRO A 88 -4.98 -21.51 -3.99
C PRO A 88 -5.91 -20.30 -4.10
N ARG A 89 -6.72 -20.22 -5.17
CA ARG A 89 -7.67 -19.12 -5.37
C ARG A 89 -8.62 -18.92 -4.17
N GLN A 90 -9.04 -20.01 -3.51
CA GLN A 90 -9.88 -19.94 -2.31
C GLN A 90 -9.21 -19.14 -1.19
N VAL A 91 -7.91 -19.34 -0.96
CA VAL A 91 -7.13 -18.60 0.04
C VAL A 91 -7.11 -17.12 -0.31
N LEU A 92 -6.94 -16.78 -1.59
CA LEU A 92 -6.91 -15.39 -2.05
C LEU A 92 -8.27 -14.69 -1.95
N VAL A 93 -9.38 -15.42 -2.07
CA VAL A 93 -10.75 -14.90 -1.89
C VAL A 93 -11.04 -14.61 -0.42
N GLU A 94 -10.56 -15.45 0.49
CA GLU A 94 -10.76 -15.30 1.94
C GLU A 94 -9.76 -14.34 2.60
N ALA A 95 -8.72 -13.93 1.86
CA ALA A 95 -7.67 -13.08 2.35
C ALA A 95 -8.17 -11.65 2.65
N ASP A 96 -7.61 -11.07 3.72
CA ASP A 96 -7.90 -9.71 4.14
C ASP A 96 -6.82 -8.72 3.66
N TRP A 97 -6.99 -7.44 4.01
CA TRP A 97 -6.01 -6.41 3.67
C TRP A 97 -4.61 -6.72 4.21
N ARG A 98 -4.49 -7.33 5.40
CA ARG A 98 -3.19 -7.60 6.03
C ARG A 98 -2.40 -8.61 5.19
N PHE A 99 -3.06 -9.66 4.69
CA PHE A 99 -2.43 -10.62 3.80
C PHE A 99 -1.81 -9.94 2.57
N PHE A 100 -2.57 -9.11 1.86
CA PHE A 100 -2.05 -8.41 0.67
C PHE A 100 -0.97 -7.38 1.03
N SER A 101 -1.09 -6.68 2.16
CA SER A 101 -0.07 -5.75 2.63
C SER A 101 1.27 -6.44 2.94
N LYS A 102 1.23 -7.61 3.59
CA LYS A 102 2.42 -8.42 3.87
C LYS A 102 3.04 -8.97 2.60
N ALA A 103 2.22 -9.55 1.71
CA ALA A 103 2.67 -10.01 0.40
C ALA A 103 3.33 -8.89 -0.41
N PHE A 104 2.76 -7.68 -0.39
CA PHE A 104 3.35 -6.53 -1.07
C PHE A 104 4.73 -6.18 -0.53
N GLN A 105 4.92 -6.22 0.79
CA GLN A 105 6.23 -5.99 1.40
C GLN A 105 7.24 -7.08 1.02
N GLU A 106 6.83 -8.34 0.99
CA GLU A 106 7.69 -9.43 0.52
C GLU A 106 8.11 -9.25 -0.94
N ILE A 107 7.18 -8.89 -1.82
CA ILE A 107 7.49 -8.60 -3.23
C ILE A 107 8.44 -7.39 -3.34
N LEU A 108 8.17 -6.30 -2.62
CA LEU A 108 8.96 -5.07 -2.75
C LEU A 108 10.34 -5.12 -2.10
N PHE A 109 10.45 -5.81 -0.97
CA PHE A 109 11.59 -5.69 -0.06
C PHE A 109 12.24 -7.04 0.27
N GLY A 110 11.67 -8.15 -0.23
CA GLY A 110 12.10 -9.51 0.07
C GLY A 110 11.73 -9.99 1.47
N LYS A 111 10.97 -9.20 2.25
CA LYS A 111 10.54 -9.52 3.61
C LYS A 111 9.40 -8.62 4.09
N GLU A 112 8.61 -9.13 5.03
CA GLU A 112 7.75 -8.31 5.86
C GLU A 112 8.61 -7.39 6.77
N LEU A 113 8.36 -6.08 6.70
CA LEU A 113 9.04 -5.07 7.51
C LEU A 113 8.14 -4.51 8.62
N GLY A 114 6.84 -4.44 8.34
CA GLY A 114 5.84 -4.10 9.33
C GLY A 114 5.69 -5.18 10.38
N TYR A 115 5.08 -4.81 11.51
CA TYR A 115 4.91 -5.72 12.64
C TYR A 115 3.69 -5.37 13.48
N GLU A 116 3.19 -6.34 14.23
CA GLU A 116 2.02 -6.16 15.09
C GLU A 116 2.34 -5.32 16.34
N VAL A 117 1.47 -4.38 16.67
CA VAL A 117 1.47 -3.63 17.94
C VAL A 117 0.09 -3.73 18.56
N GLY A 118 -0.07 -4.68 19.49
CA GLY A 118 -1.38 -5.01 20.03
C GLY A 118 -2.29 -5.56 18.93
N ARG A 119 -3.37 -4.83 18.60
CA ARG A 119 -4.26 -5.15 17.48
C ARG A 119 -3.98 -4.33 16.22
N ALA A 120 -3.10 -3.35 16.30
CA ALA A 120 -2.73 -2.53 15.15
C ALA A 120 -1.55 -3.15 14.39
N TYR A 121 -1.45 -2.85 13.10
CA TYR A 121 -0.30 -3.23 12.28
C TYR A 121 0.59 -2.03 12.01
N ASN A 122 1.82 -2.04 12.50
CA ASN A 122 2.77 -0.96 12.25
C ASN A 122 3.46 -1.13 10.89
N LEU A 123 3.09 -0.31 9.91
CA LEU A 123 3.66 -0.29 8.56
C LEU A 123 4.70 0.85 8.39
N MET A 124 5.02 1.60 9.46
CA MET A 124 6.04 2.65 9.41
C MET A 124 7.42 2.17 8.92
N PRO A 125 7.97 1.02 9.38
CA PRO A 125 9.28 0.56 8.91
C PRO A 125 9.34 0.33 7.39
N ALA A 126 8.25 -0.17 6.79
CA ALA A 126 8.16 -0.36 5.35
C ALA A 126 8.18 0.98 4.59
N ASN A 127 7.63 2.04 5.18
CA ASN A 127 7.66 3.39 4.61
C ASN A 127 9.04 4.05 4.70
N PHE A 128 9.87 3.67 5.68
CA PHE A 128 11.22 4.21 5.86
C PHE A 128 12.30 3.40 5.12
N TYR A 129 11.95 2.24 4.58
CA TYR A 129 12.93 1.31 4.03
C TYR A 129 13.73 1.91 2.87
N GLY A 130 15.05 1.94 3.03
CA GLY A 130 15.98 2.48 2.03
C GLY A 130 16.17 4.00 2.10
N PHE A 131 15.44 4.72 2.95
CA PHE A 131 15.64 6.16 3.15
C PHE A 131 16.70 6.46 4.20
N SER A 132 17.32 7.62 4.06
CA SER A 132 18.22 8.17 5.08
C SER A 132 17.39 8.87 6.14
N CYS A 133 17.45 8.34 7.36
CA CYS A 133 16.65 8.81 8.48
C CYS A 133 17.53 9.39 9.59
N ARG A 134 17.05 10.46 10.22
CA ARG A 134 17.68 11.11 11.37
C ARG A 134 16.79 10.96 12.60
N ASP A 135 17.38 11.06 13.78
CA ASP A 135 16.63 11.05 15.03
C ASP A 135 15.68 12.25 15.10
N SER A 136 14.49 12.01 15.65
CA SER A 136 13.49 13.04 15.91
C SER A 136 12.91 12.87 17.30
N ASP A 137 12.66 13.98 17.99
CA ASP A 137 11.94 14.00 19.27
C ASP A 137 10.41 13.96 19.06
N GLU A 138 9.94 14.12 17.82
CA GLU A 138 8.52 14.15 17.49
C GLU A 138 7.91 12.74 17.50
N LYS A 139 7.04 12.51 18.48
CA LYS A 139 6.22 11.31 18.57
C LYS A 139 4.85 11.59 17.97
N ALA A 140 4.76 11.59 16.65
CA ALA A 140 3.51 11.72 15.93
C ALA A 140 3.52 10.81 14.71
N PHE A 141 2.43 10.06 14.53
CA PHE A 141 2.20 9.19 13.38
C PHE A 141 0.68 9.03 13.18
N LEU A 142 0.29 8.35 12.12
CA LEU A 142 -1.11 8.20 11.74
C LEU A 142 -1.60 6.78 12.06
N ALA A 143 -2.78 6.68 12.67
CA ALA A 143 -3.54 5.44 12.76
C ALA A 143 -4.66 5.48 11.71
N VAL A 144 -4.60 4.56 10.76
CA VAL A 144 -5.53 4.45 9.63
C VAL A 144 -6.48 3.29 9.87
N LYS A 145 -7.77 3.54 9.80
CA LYS A 145 -8.80 2.50 9.88
C LYS A 145 -9.17 2.03 8.49
N ILE A 146 -9.01 0.74 8.24
CA ILE A 146 -9.31 0.10 6.94
C ILE A 146 -10.43 -0.91 7.16
N GLY A 147 -11.47 -0.85 6.33
CA GLY A 147 -12.49 -1.88 6.19
C GLY A 147 -12.50 -2.42 4.76
N GLU A 148 -13.69 -2.55 4.17
CA GLU A 148 -13.81 -2.71 2.72
C GLU A 148 -13.27 -1.47 1.98
N GLU A 149 -13.45 -0.30 2.58
CA GLU A 149 -12.96 0.99 2.11
C GLU A 149 -12.06 1.67 3.15
N PHE A 150 -11.44 2.79 2.77
CA PHE A 150 -10.73 3.67 3.69
C PHE A 150 -11.73 4.34 4.63
N LEU A 151 -11.72 4.00 5.92
CA LEU A 151 -12.73 4.45 6.87
C LEU A 151 -12.35 5.74 7.62
N GLY A 152 -11.05 6.01 7.77
CA GLY A 152 -10.59 7.22 8.42
C GLY A 152 -9.13 7.17 8.83
N VAL A 153 -8.64 8.32 9.26
CA VAL A 153 -7.28 8.49 9.77
C VAL A 153 -7.30 9.46 10.94
N ARG A 154 -6.46 9.21 11.94
CA ARG A 154 -6.23 10.09 13.07
C ARG A 154 -4.74 10.15 13.39
N GLU A 155 -4.28 11.29 13.90
CA GLU A 155 -2.95 11.40 14.49
C GLU A 155 -2.92 10.73 15.86
N VAL A 156 -1.83 10.04 16.17
CA VAL A 156 -1.54 9.41 17.44
C VAL A 156 -0.10 9.73 17.85
N ARG A 157 0.16 9.75 19.16
CA ARG A 157 1.46 10.15 19.72
C ARG A 157 2.16 9.08 20.55
N ASP A 158 1.47 7.97 20.75
CA ASP A 158 1.92 6.80 21.47
C ASP A 158 1.19 5.57 20.92
N PHE A 159 1.53 4.41 21.46
CA PHE A 159 0.93 3.14 21.07
C PHE A 159 -0.22 2.74 22.01
N GLU A 160 -0.75 3.67 22.80
CA GLU A 160 -1.88 3.42 23.71
C GLU A 160 -3.21 3.60 22.97
N ASN A 161 -4.25 2.89 23.43
CA ASN A 161 -5.61 3.00 22.88
C ASN A 161 -5.69 2.76 21.36
N LEU A 162 -4.88 1.83 20.85
CA LEU A 162 -4.90 1.40 19.46
C LEU A 162 -5.99 0.35 19.22
N GLY A 163 -6.75 0.54 18.15
CA GLY A 163 -7.73 -0.43 17.68
C GLY A 163 -7.17 -1.39 16.64
N GLU A 164 -8.06 -1.95 15.82
CA GLU A 164 -7.68 -2.59 14.56
C GLU A 164 -7.42 -1.50 13.52
N GLU A 165 -6.20 -0.98 13.53
CA GLU A 165 -5.74 0.14 12.71
C GLU A 165 -4.38 -0.20 12.08
N VAL A 166 -3.99 0.53 11.05
CA VAL A 166 -2.66 0.48 10.44
C VAL A 166 -1.91 1.74 10.81
N LEU A 167 -0.73 1.59 11.40
CA LEU A 167 0.11 2.72 11.77
C LEU A 167 1.05 3.05 10.62
N ILE A 168 1.03 4.30 10.18
CA ILE A 168 1.90 4.82 9.11
C ILE A 168 2.53 6.15 9.52
N PRO A 169 3.63 6.57 8.87
CA PRO A 169 4.29 7.82 9.24
C PRO A 169 3.38 9.02 9.01
N LEU A 170 3.60 10.09 9.75
CA LEU A 170 3.09 11.40 9.38
C LEU A 170 3.88 11.92 8.18
N LYS A 171 3.21 12.35 7.11
CA LYS A 171 3.84 13.00 5.96
C LYS A 171 3.60 14.50 5.99
N SER A 172 4.67 15.28 5.92
CA SER A 172 4.63 16.73 5.76
C SER A 172 5.58 17.16 4.65
N GLY A 173 5.03 17.53 3.49
CA GLY A 173 5.83 17.75 2.28
C GLY A 173 6.57 16.48 1.85
N GLY A 174 7.88 16.59 1.63
CA GLY A 174 8.78 15.47 1.31
C GLY A 174 9.36 14.75 2.53
N ILE A 175 8.79 14.97 3.72
CA ILE A 175 9.32 14.45 4.97
C ILE A 175 8.33 13.46 5.59
N LEU A 176 8.83 12.30 6.00
CA LEU A 176 8.10 11.30 6.77
C LEU A 176 8.60 11.28 8.23
N ARG A 177 7.69 11.28 9.19
CA ARG A 177 7.99 11.18 10.63
C ARG A 177 7.25 10.03 11.27
N GLY A 178 7.89 9.31 12.18
CA GLY A 178 7.25 8.21 12.90
C GLY A 178 8.26 7.33 13.61
N PHE A 179 7.87 6.09 13.90
CA PHE A 179 8.67 5.14 14.66
C PHE A 179 9.20 4.01 13.77
N ASP A 180 10.52 3.84 13.70
CA ASP A 180 11.18 2.85 12.83
C ASP A 180 11.25 1.42 13.44
N GLY A 181 10.69 1.23 14.64
CA GLY A 181 10.80 0.00 15.42
C GLY A 181 11.76 0.11 16.61
N LYS A 182 12.60 1.15 16.66
CA LYS A 182 13.58 1.38 17.72
C LYS A 182 13.49 2.78 18.28
N ARG A 183 13.33 3.77 17.42
CA ARG A 183 13.35 5.20 17.76
C ARG A 183 12.42 6.01 16.86
N CYS A 184 12.16 7.24 17.26
CA CYS A 184 11.44 8.19 16.43
C CYS A 184 12.41 8.79 15.42
N VAL A 185 11.98 8.83 14.16
CA VAL A 185 12.82 9.23 13.04
C VAL A 185 12.10 10.21 12.14
N GLU A 186 12.90 11.00 11.43
CA GLU A 186 12.51 11.80 10.29
C GLU A 186 13.30 11.35 9.06
N CYS A 187 12.61 11.05 7.96
CA CYS A 187 13.19 10.56 6.71
C CYS A 187 12.74 11.42 5.52
N GLU A 188 13.65 11.70 4.60
CA GLU A 188 13.35 12.37 3.32
C GLU A 188 12.85 11.34 2.28
N LEU A 189 11.69 11.63 1.66
CA LEU A 189 11.01 10.80 0.65
C LEU A 189 11.54 11.05 -0.76
#